data_AF-A0A3B0UUH1-F1
#
_entry.id   AF-A0A3B0UUH1-F1
#
_cell.length_a   1.000
_cell.length_b   1.000
_cell.length_c   1.000
_cell.angle_alpha   90.00
_cell.angle_beta   90.00
_cell.angle_gamma   90.00
#
_symmetry.space_group_name_H-M   'P 1'
#
loop_
_entity.id
_entity.type
_entity.pdbx_description
1 polymer ?
#
loop_
_entity_poly.entity_id
_entity_poly.type
_entity_poly.pdbx_seq_one_letter_code
_entity_poly.pdbx_strand_id
1 'polypeptide(L)'
;MKDLRIQFFTVVFLCFGWLSLPAQTLAPSGLLGGEHNLFAMNKQVNQFVQRFNMEEAPSGKPLGKTDKQYRNNALRKKLLPYLFDRQNPRTSGKLQQYFIADVTNKEHPVFLNFLDKNWYAEVSATFDNNGVPVNLILFLTLEKAGLGSKWIISNVYDTELHNLFPVENEAGHKKYFLHPQSHELDFMNLNKAFDDPKHIEYYASTDYHPDYLTLFFYLMKTGKLKFEHINSVKFHFLQIPHWYFELSFFNRNTSNSGWLISNLKYVSVKEKAQLINFFRSCSTK
;
A
#
# COMPACT_ATOMS: atom_id res chain seq x y z
N MET A 1 19.62 40.70 59.40
CA MET A 1 18.43 40.10 58.74
C MET A 1 18.72 39.61 57.30
N LYS A 2 19.97 39.26 56.94
CA LYS A 2 20.29 38.65 55.63
C LYS A 2 20.62 37.15 55.74
N ASP A 3 21.09 36.69 56.89
CA ASP A 3 21.45 35.27 57.10
C ASP A 3 20.26 34.34 57.34
N LEU A 4 19.12 34.88 57.80
CA LEU A 4 17.93 34.07 58.08
C LEU A 4 17.16 33.64 56.80
N ARG A 5 17.39 34.34 55.67
CA ARG A 5 16.74 34.00 54.38
C ARG A 5 17.45 32.89 53.63
N ILE A 6 18.77 32.76 53.81
CA ILE A 6 19.56 31.72 53.13
C ILE A 6 19.35 30.37 53.82
N GLN A 7 19.25 30.35 55.16
CA GLN A 7 18.98 29.11 55.89
C GLN A 7 17.59 28.51 55.59
N PHE A 8 16.58 29.34 55.29
CA PHE A 8 15.26 28.84 54.92
C PHE A 8 15.24 28.17 53.53
N PHE A 9 16.06 28.65 52.59
CA PHE A 9 16.16 28.05 51.25
C PHE A 9 16.92 26.71 51.27
N THR A 10 17.94 26.57 52.11
CA THR A 10 18.72 25.32 52.21
C THR A 10 17.96 24.21 52.95
N VAL A 11 17.12 24.56 53.94
CA VAL A 11 16.29 23.57 54.66
C VAL A 11 15.15 23.03 53.77
N VAL A 12 14.57 23.86 52.90
CA VAL A 12 13.54 23.37 51.95
C VAL A 12 14.13 22.40 50.91
N PHE A 13 15.37 22.60 50.45
CA PHE A 13 16.01 21.68 49.50
C PHE A 13 16.43 20.33 50.14
N LEU A 14 16.75 20.33 51.44
CA LEU A 14 17.08 19.11 52.19
C LEU A 14 15.85 18.29 52.61
N CYS A 15 14.68 18.92 52.77
CA CYS A 15 13.44 18.20 53.08
C CYS A 15 12.74 17.58 51.85
N PHE A 16 13.11 17.96 50.62
CA PHE A 16 12.58 17.34 49.39
C PHE A 16 13.44 16.19 48.84
N GLY A 17 14.64 15.96 49.38
CA GLY A 17 15.54 14.90 48.91
C GLY A 17 15.17 13.47 49.33
N TRP A 18 14.14 13.30 50.17
CA TRP A 18 13.76 12.00 50.74
C TRP A 18 12.38 11.51 50.29
N LEU A 19 11.70 12.27 49.43
CA LEU A 19 10.63 11.71 48.63
C LEU A 19 11.29 11.00 47.46
N SER A 20 11.58 9.71 47.65
CA SER A 20 11.72 8.80 46.52
C SER A 20 10.42 8.87 45.74
N LEU A 21 10.38 9.75 44.72
CA LEU A 21 9.40 9.61 43.65
C LEU A 21 9.60 8.18 43.18
N PRO A 22 8.60 7.27 43.29
CA PRO A 22 8.67 6.06 42.51
C PRO A 22 8.94 6.54 41.09
N ALA A 23 10.08 6.12 40.51
CA ALA A 23 10.20 6.15 39.07
C ALA A 23 8.86 5.63 38.56
N GLN A 24 8.24 6.33 37.62
CA GLN A 24 7.08 5.77 36.93
C GLN A 24 7.60 4.56 36.12
N THR A 25 7.90 3.46 36.80
CA THR A 25 7.64 2.14 36.28
C THR A 25 6.17 2.22 35.93
N LEU A 26 5.90 2.35 34.63
CA LEU A 26 4.61 1.98 34.05
C LEU A 26 4.11 0.81 34.87
N ALA A 27 3.08 1.07 35.69
CA ALA A 27 2.46 0.00 36.44
C ALA A 27 2.12 -1.07 35.40
N PRO A 28 2.47 -2.35 35.63
CA PRO A 28 1.99 -3.43 34.79
C PRO A 28 0.49 -3.63 35.09
N SER A 29 -0.32 -2.61 34.86
CA SER A 29 -1.76 -2.66 34.96
C SER A 29 -2.27 -3.30 33.67
N GLY A 30 -2.28 -4.63 33.68
CA GLY A 30 -3.39 -5.41 33.13
C GLY A 30 -3.30 -5.78 31.66
N LEU A 31 -2.51 -6.81 31.33
CA LEU A 31 -3.00 -8.01 30.65
C LEU A 31 -1.80 -8.96 30.45
N LEU A 32 -1.67 -10.00 31.29
CA LEU A 32 -0.79 -11.14 30.99
C LEU A 32 -1.30 -11.99 29.81
N GLY A 33 -2.34 -11.52 29.10
CA GLY A 33 -2.71 -11.97 27.74
C GLY A 33 -2.13 -11.11 26.60
N GLY A 34 -1.46 -10.00 26.92
CA GLY A 34 -0.99 -9.00 25.95
C GLY A 34 0.32 -9.37 25.24
N GLU A 35 1.27 -9.98 25.97
CA GLU A 35 2.56 -10.37 25.38
C GLU A 35 2.39 -11.45 24.31
N HIS A 36 1.60 -12.49 24.59
CA HIS A 36 1.32 -13.56 23.61
C HIS A 36 0.66 -13.02 22.34
N ASN A 37 -0.32 -12.12 22.47
CA ASN A 37 -0.96 -11.45 21.33
C ASN A 37 0.05 -10.59 20.57
N LEU A 38 0.92 -9.87 21.27
CA LEU A 38 1.96 -9.04 20.66
C LEU A 38 2.99 -9.87 19.89
N PHE A 39 3.32 -11.08 20.35
CA PHE A 39 4.18 -12.01 19.62
C PHE A 39 3.45 -12.64 18.43
N ALA A 40 2.15 -12.93 18.55
CA ALA A 40 1.35 -13.50 17.47
C ALA A 40 1.02 -12.49 16.35
N MET A 41 0.97 -11.19 16.67
CA MET A 41 0.64 -10.12 15.73
C MET A 41 1.70 -9.94 14.62
N ASN A 42 1.24 -9.77 13.37
CA ASN A 42 2.11 -9.38 12.26
C ASN A 42 2.26 -7.85 12.22
N LYS A 43 3.30 -7.31 12.86
CA LYS A 43 3.49 -5.86 13.07
C LYS A 43 3.91 -5.15 11.79
N GLN A 44 4.71 -5.82 10.98
CA GLN A 44 5.32 -5.28 9.76
C GLN A 44 5.01 -6.19 8.57
N VAL A 45 4.92 -5.62 7.36
CA VAL A 45 4.72 -6.41 6.13
C VAL A 45 5.88 -7.38 5.90
N ASN A 46 7.11 -6.98 6.20
CA ASN A 46 8.27 -7.88 6.12
C ASN A 46 8.12 -9.09 7.06
N GLN A 47 7.60 -8.88 8.28
CA GLN A 47 7.30 -9.98 9.21
C GLN A 47 6.21 -10.91 8.65
N PHE A 48 5.17 -10.36 8.02
CA PHE A 48 4.16 -11.17 7.33
C PHE A 48 4.81 -12.04 6.24
N VAL A 49 5.68 -11.48 5.39
CA VAL A 49 6.39 -12.22 4.34
C VAL A 49 7.28 -13.32 4.93
N GLN A 50 8.04 -13.02 5.98
CA GLN A 50 8.90 -13.99 6.66
C GLN A 50 8.08 -15.14 7.27
N ARG A 51 6.95 -14.84 7.92
CA ARG A 51 6.06 -15.87 8.48
C ARG A 51 5.36 -16.68 7.40
N PHE A 52 4.90 -16.05 6.33
CA PHE A 52 4.36 -16.74 5.16
C PHE A 52 5.35 -17.77 4.61
N ASN A 53 6.64 -17.42 4.61
CA ASN A 53 7.71 -18.28 4.15
C ASN A 53 8.21 -19.28 5.21
N MET A 54 7.79 -19.22 6.47
CA MET A 54 8.42 -19.94 7.60
C MET A 54 9.92 -19.61 7.73
N GLU A 55 10.26 -18.34 7.65
CA GLU A 55 11.58 -17.76 7.93
C GLU A 55 11.63 -17.08 9.31
N GLU A 56 10.48 -16.99 9.98
CA GLU A 56 10.31 -16.54 11.36
C GLU A 56 9.45 -17.56 12.12
N ALA A 57 9.86 -17.94 13.32
CA ALA A 57 9.10 -18.82 14.19
C ALA A 57 7.84 -18.10 14.74
N PRO A 58 6.80 -18.83 15.19
CA PRO A 58 5.62 -18.23 15.81
C PRO A 58 5.92 -17.32 17.02
N SER A 59 7.06 -17.53 17.68
CA SER A 59 7.54 -16.68 18.78
C SER A 59 8.11 -15.33 18.34
N GLY A 60 8.20 -15.06 17.03
CA GLY A 60 8.82 -13.84 16.49
C GLY A 60 10.33 -13.93 16.29
N LYS A 61 10.94 -15.12 16.42
CA LYS A 61 12.39 -15.30 16.25
C LYS A 61 12.73 -15.63 14.79
N PRO A 62 13.63 -14.87 14.13
CA PRO A 62 14.13 -15.21 12.80
C PRO A 62 14.79 -16.60 12.78
N LEU A 63 14.53 -17.37 11.73
CA LEU A 63 15.11 -18.69 11.50
C LEU A 63 16.29 -18.57 10.54
N GLY A 64 17.43 -19.15 10.91
CA GLY A 64 18.59 -19.24 10.03
C GLY A 64 18.34 -20.22 8.88
N LYS A 65 19.02 -20.03 7.74
CA LYS A 65 18.86 -20.90 6.55
C LYS A 65 19.22 -22.37 6.81
N THR A 66 20.04 -22.64 7.81
CA THR A 66 20.46 -23.99 8.23
C THR A 66 19.49 -24.64 9.23
N ASP A 67 18.48 -23.90 9.71
CA ASP A 67 17.48 -24.42 10.62
C ASP A 67 16.51 -25.35 9.87
N LYS A 68 16.19 -26.51 10.44
CA LYS A 68 15.25 -27.49 9.85
C LYS A 68 13.82 -26.96 9.71
N GLN A 69 13.49 -25.90 10.46
CA GLN A 69 12.20 -25.22 10.40
C GLN A 69 12.16 -24.19 9.25
N TYR A 70 13.30 -23.69 8.79
CA TYR A 70 13.39 -22.68 7.74
C TYR A 70 12.70 -23.19 6.46
N ARG A 71 11.69 -22.46 5.99
CA ARG A 71 10.91 -22.79 4.79
C ARG A 71 10.23 -24.17 4.81
N ASN A 72 9.98 -24.73 5.99
CA ASN A 72 9.36 -26.04 6.14
C ASN A 72 7.87 -26.01 5.80
N ASN A 73 7.47 -26.70 4.72
CA ASN A 73 6.07 -26.73 4.24
C ASN A 73 5.08 -27.34 5.25
N ALA A 74 5.48 -28.31 6.07
CA ALA A 74 4.57 -28.89 7.06
C ALA A 74 4.25 -27.88 8.18
N LEU A 75 5.21 -27.06 8.57
CA LEU A 75 4.99 -25.95 9.50
C LEU A 75 4.19 -24.82 8.84
N ARG A 76 4.50 -24.47 7.59
CA ARG A 76 3.74 -23.47 6.82
C ARG A 76 2.25 -23.82 6.74
N LYS A 77 1.89 -25.07 6.45
CA LYS A 77 0.48 -25.51 6.41
C LYS A 77 -0.27 -25.26 7.72
N LYS A 78 0.43 -25.33 8.86
CA LYS A 78 -0.15 -25.03 10.19
C LYS A 78 -0.24 -23.53 10.46
N LEU A 79 0.74 -22.76 10.00
CA LEU A 79 0.85 -21.32 10.27
C LEU A 79 0.00 -20.45 9.34
N LEU A 80 -0.05 -20.76 8.04
CA LEU A 80 -0.72 -19.95 7.02
C LEU A 80 -2.18 -19.61 7.33
N PRO A 81 -3.03 -20.50 7.89
CA PRO A 81 -4.40 -20.13 8.26
C PRO A 81 -4.50 -18.93 9.22
N TYR A 82 -3.48 -18.69 10.05
CA TYR A 82 -3.43 -17.58 11.01
C TYR A 82 -3.04 -16.25 10.36
N LEU A 83 -2.55 -16.26 9.12
CA LEU A 83 -2.20 -15.05 8.36
C LEU A 83 -3.42 -14.45 7.65
N PHE A 84 -4.56 -15.12 7.65
CA PHE A 84 -5.82 -14.61 7.14
C PHE A 84 -6.58 -13.83 8.21
N ASP A 85 -7.36 -12.84 7.80
CA ASP A 85 -8.36 -12.26 8.69
C ASP A 85 -9.45 -13.29 8.99
N ARG A 86 -9.41 -13.88 10.19
CA ARG A 86 -10.36 -14.91 10.60
C ARG A 86 -11.76 -14.37 10.89
N GLN A 87 -11.93 -13.05 10.97
CA GLN A 87 -13.25 -12.41 11.05
C GLN A 87 -13.86 -12.17 9.66
N ASN A 88 -13.11 -12.39 8.57
CA ASN A 88 -13.62 -12.27 7.22
C ASN A 88 -14.03 -13.64 6.65
N PRO A 89 -15.34 -13.90 6.50
CA PRO A 89 -15.80 -15.18 5.94
C PRO A 89 -15.42 -15.35 4.46
N ARG A 90 -15.17 -14.26 3.71
CA ARG A 90 -14.85 -14.30 2.27
C ARG A 90 -13.48 -14.89 1.97
N THR A 91 -12.56 -14.87 2.94
CA THR A 91 -11.20 -15.41 2.79
C THR A 91 -11.02 -16.73 3.55
N SER A 92 -12.12 -17.34 3.99
CA SER A 92 -12.14 -18.58 4.78
C SER A 92 -12.66 -19.77 3.97
N GLY A 93 -12.46 -20.99 4.47
CA GLY A 93 -13.04 -22.21 3.89
C GLY A 93 -12.24 -22.79 2.72
N LYS A 94 -12.92 -23.30 1.68
CA LYS A 94 -12.29 -24.06 0.59
C LYS A 94 -11.26 -23.25 -0.20
N LEU A 95 -11.55 -21.98 -0.49
CA LEU A 95 -10.62 -21.12 -1.25
C LEU A 95 -9.28 -20.94 -0.52
N GLN A 96 -9.36 -20.72 0.81
CA GLN A 96 -8.19 -20.65 1.68
C GLN A 96 -7.40 -21.96 1.65
N GLN A 97 -8.08 -23.11 1.72
CA GLN A 97 -7.44 -24.42 1.70
C GLN A 97 -6.72 -24.67 0.37
N TYR A 98 -7.32 -24.32 -0.77
CA TYR A 98 -6.68 -24.43 -2.08
C TYR A 98 -5.44 -23.54 -2.18
N PHE A 99 -5.55 -22.27 -1.76
CA PHE A 99 -4.40 -21.37 -1.72
C PHE A 99 -3.25 -21.94 -0.87
N ILE A 100 -3.55 -22.42 0.34
CA ILE A 100 -2.54 -23.01 1.22
C ILE A 100 -1.92 -24.26 0.58
N ALA A 101 -2.73 -25.11 -0.05
CA ALA A 101 -2.25 -26.31 -0.72
C ALA A 101 -1.28 -25.97 -1.87
N ASP A 102 -1.61 -24.97 -2.68
CA ASP A 102 -0.78 -24.53 -3.82
C ASP A 102 0.56 -23.96 -3.35
N VAL A 103 0.56 -23.04 -2.40
CA VAL A 103 1.80 -22.37 -1.95
C VAL A 103 2.71 -23.29 -1.13
N THR A 104 2.17 -24.38 -0.58
CA THR A 104 2.90 -25.41 0.18
C THR A 104 2.99 -26.74 -0.56
N ASN A 105 2.84 -26.72 -1.89
CA ASN A 105 3.06 -27.89 -2.73
C ASN A 105 4.48 -28.47 -2.47
N LYS A 106 4.59 -29.80 -2.43
CA LYS A 106 5.85 -30.49 -2.11
C LYS A 106 6.88 -30.38 -3.24
N GLU A 107 6.42 -30.44 -4.48
CA GLU A 107 7.25 -30.40 -5.69
C GLU A 107 7.57 -28.95 -6.08
N HIS A 108 6.57 -28.06 -5.93
CA HIS A 108 6.67 -26.67 -6.35
C HIS A 108 6.23 -25.70 -5.23
N PRO A 109 6.96 -25.61 -4.11
CA PRO A 109 6.65 -24.65 -3.05
C PRO A 109 6.84 -23.20 -3.53
N VAL A 110 5.92 -22.32 -3.15
CA VAL A 110 5.99 -20.90 -3.47
C VAL A 110 6.31 -20.08 -2.23
N PHE A 111 7.30 -19.21 -2.33
CA PHE A 111 7.72 -18.28 -1.29
C PHE A 111 7.54 -16.84 -1.80
N LEU A 112 7.08 -15.96 -0.93
CA LEU A 112 7.05 -14.52 -1.22
C LEU A 112 8.46 -13.95 -1.11
N ASN A 113 8.74 -12.90 -1.86
CA ASN A 113 9.98 -12.16 -1.71
C ASN A 113 9.68 -10.67 -1.63
N PHE A 114 10.07 -10.07 -0.51
CA PHE A 114 9.81 -8.65 -0.24
C PHE A 114 10.41 -7.72 -1.30
N LEU A 115 11.59 -8.07 -1.84
CA LEU A 115 12.29 -7.26 -2.85
C LEU A 115 11.89 -7.59 -4.29
N ASP A 116 11.01 -8.56 -4.48
CA ASP A 116 10.57 -8.97 -5.82
C ASP A 116 9.46 -8.04 -6.35
N LYS A 117 9.21 -8.13 -7.65
CA LYS A 117 8.19 -7.35 -8.36
C LYS A 117 6.79 -7.87 -8.04
N ASN A 118 5.80 -7.24 -8.67
CA ASN A 118 4.39 -7.68 -8.66
C ASN A 118 3.78 -7.73 -7.26
N TRP A 119 4.18 -6.79 -6.41
CA TRP A 119 3.39 -6.38 -5.27
C TRP A 119 3.38 -4.85 -5.19
N TYR A 120 2.28 -4.32 -4.66
CA TYR A 120 1.98 -2.90 -4.72
C TYR A 120 1.41 -2.43 -3.40
N ALA A 121 1.78 -1.23 -2.97
CA ALA A 121 1.05 -0.52 -1.94
C ALA A 121 -0.04 0.32 -2.60
N GLU A 122 -1.26 0.26 -2.08
CA GLU A 122 -2.33 1.21 -2.39
C GLU A 122 -2.47 2.14 -1.19
N VAL A 123 -2.26 3.44 -1.44
CA VAL A 123 -2.34 4.50 -0.44
C VAL A 123 -3.49 5.41 -0.82
N SER A 124 -4.58 5.35 -0.07
CA SER A 124 -5.65 6.34 -0.19
C SER A 124 -5.26 7.56 0.64
N ALA A 125 -5.23 8.73 0.02
CA ALA A 125 -4.82 9.99 0.66
C ALA A 125 -5.75 11.14 0.26
N THR A 126 -5.93 12.07 1.19
CA THR A 126 -6.70 13.29 0.97
C THR A 126 -5.76 14.41 0.56
N PHE A 127 -6.17 15.16 -0.45
CA PHE A 127 -5.48 16.33 -0.97
C PHE A 127 -6.44 17.51 -1.04
N ASP A 128 -5.94 18.73 -0.87
CA ASP A 128 -6.64 19.97 -1.19
C ASP A 128 -6.43 20.31 -2.67
N ASN A 129 -7.53 20.48 -3.40
CA ASN A 129 -7.56 20.98 -4.77
C ASN A 129 -8.30 22.32 -4.79
N ASN A 130 -7.55 23.42 -4.63
CA ASN A 130 -8.08 24.79 -4.57
C ASN A 130 -9.20 25.00 -3.54
N GLY A 131 -9.03 24.47 -2.32
CA GLY A 131 -10.01 24.58 -1.24
C GLY A 131 -11.04 23.45 -1.18
N VAL A 132 -11.02 22.53 -2.14
CA VAL A 132 -11.92 21.35 -2.17
C VAL A 132 -11.12 20.09 -1.83
N PRO A 133 -11.47 19.35 -0.77
CA PRO A 133 -10.81 18.10 -0.44
C PRO A 133 -11.17 17.02 -1.46
N VAL A 134 -10.16 16.40 -2.06
CA VAL A 134 -10.26 15.31 -3.03
C VAL A 134 -9.51 14.08 -2.54
N ASN A 135 -10.05 12.89 -2.81
CA ASN A 135 -9.40 11.63 -2.44
C ASN A 135 -8.70 11.00 -3.64
N LEU A 136 -7.37 10.87 -3.55
CA LEU A 136 -6.58 10.18 -4.57
C LEU A 136 -6.08 8.85 -4.03
N ILE A 137 -5.97 7.88 -4.92
CA ILE A 137 -5.34 6.58 -4.66
C ILE A 137 -3.98 6.57 -5.36
N LEU A 138 -2.92 6.45 -4.57
CA LEU A 138 -1.56 6.29 -5.07
C LEU A 138 -1.19 4.80 -5.05
N PHE A 139 -0.71 4.29 -6.17
CA PHE A 139 -0.11 2.97 -6.25
C PHE A 139 1.40 3.09 -6.21
N LEU A 140 2.06 2.32 -5.34
CA LEU A 140 3.50 2.29 -5.23
C LEU A 140 4.04 0.87 -5.42
N THR A 141 5.25 0.76 -5.96
CA THR A 141 5.97 -0.52 -6.07
C THR A 141 7.46 -0.32 -5.81
N LEU A 142 8.21 -1.40 -5.66
CA LEU A 142 9.66 -1.33 -5.46
C LEU A 142 10.41 -1.22 -6.79
N GLU A 143 11.40 -0.34 -6.80
CA GLU A 143 12.39 -0.19 -7.86
C GLU A 143 13.80 -0.42 -7.31
N LYS A 144 14.63 -1.15 -8.05
CA LYS A 144 16.04 -1.35 -7.69
C LYS A 144 16.79 -0.01 -7.78
N ALA A 145 17.49 0.37 -6.73
CA ALA A 145 18.28 1.60 -6.67
C ALA A 145 19.63 1.33 -6.00
N GLY A 146 20.72 1.42 -6.78
CA GLY A 146 22.06 1.09 -6.32
C GLY A 146 22.15 -0.34 -5.78
N LEU A 147 22.61 -0.49 -4.53
CA LEU A 147 22.69 -1.77 -3.81
C LEU A 147 21.38 -2.18 -3.13
N GLY A 148 20.34 -1.33 -3.17
CA GLY A 148 19.08 -1.54 -2.46
C GLY A 148 17.85 -1.43 -3.36
N SER A 149 16.72 -1.09 -2.73
CA SER A 149 15.45 -0.84 -3.40
C SER A 149 14.76 0.35 -2.76
N LYS A 150 13.99 1.10 -3.54
CA LYS A 150 13.19 2.23 -3.08
C LYS A 150 11.74 2.05 -3.53
N TRP A 151 10.81 2.64 -2.79
CA TRP A 151 9.44 2.79 -3.26
C TRP A 151 9.35 3.88 -4.32
N ILE A 152 8.60 3.62 -5.37
CA ILE A 152 8.24 4.61 -6.39
C ILE A 152 6.71 4.66 -6.50
N ILE A 153 6.16 5.80 -6.87
CA ILE A 153 4.75 5.92 -7.27
C ILE A 153 4.66 5.36 -8.68
N SER A 154 3.97 4.23 -8.85
CA SER A 154 3.79 3.56 -10.13
C SER A 154 2.55 4.01 -10.87
N ASN A 155 1.50 4.43 -10.16
CA ASN A 155 0.29 4.97 -10.78
C ASN A 155 -0.48 5.85 -9.79
N VAL A 156 -1.41 6.66 -10.32
CA VAL A 156 -2.35 7.47 -9.55
C VAL A 156 -3.75 7.23 -10.12
N TYR A 157 -4.71 6.98 -9.23
CA TYR A 157 -6.11 6.85 -9.57
C TYR A 157 -6.93 7.88 -8.81
N ASP A 158 -7.74 8.62 -9.56
CA ASP A 158 -8.81 9.46 -9.06
C ASP A 158 -9.94 9.45 -10.08
N THR A 159 -11.16 9.37 -9.59
CA THR A 159 -12.37 9.34 -10.42
C THR A 159 -12.53 10.65 -11.17
N GLU A 160 -12.25 11.80 -10.54
CA GLU A 160 -12.39 13.11 -11.22
C GLU A 160 -11.35 13.26 -12.32
N LEU A 161 -10.08 12.92 -12.05
CA LEU A 161 -9.04 12.89 -13.07
C LEU A 161 -9.38 11.95 -14.24
N HIS A 162 -9.97 10.78 -13.98
CA HIS A 162 -10.39 9.87 -15.05
C HIS A 162 -11.53 10.45 -15.88
N ASN A 163 -12.45 11.20 -15.26
CA ASN A 163 -13.54 11.86 -15.96
C ASN A 163 -13.07 13.02 -16.86
N LEU A 164 -11.84 13.53 -16.69
CA LEU A 164 -11.25 14.52 -17.61
C LEU A 164 -10.91 13.94 -18.98
N PHE A 165 -10.75 12.61 -19.08
CA PHE A 165 -10.40 11.91 -20.32
C PHE A 165 -11.37 10.73 -20.52
N PRO A 166 -12.64 11.03 -20.87
CA PRO A 166 -13.65 10.00 -21.06
C PRO A 166 -13.31 9.09 -22.24
N VAL A 167 -13.88 7.89 -22.25
CA VAL A 167 -13.71 6.96 -23.37
C VAL A 167 -14.33 7.56 -24.63
N GLU A 168 -13.49 7.74 -25.65
CA GLU A 168 -13.88 8.27 -26.94
C GLU A 168 -14.85 7.33 -27.67
N ASN A 169 -15.74 7.91 -28.48
CA ASN A 169 -16.65 7.14 -29.31
C ASN A 169 -16.57 7.56 -30.79
N GLU A 170 -17.02 6.69 -31.69
CA GLU A 170 -16.95 6.92 -33.14
C GLU A 170 -17.66 8.20 -33.59
N ALA A 171 -18.77 8.58 -32.92
CA ALA A 171 -19.50 9.80 -33.26
C ALA A 171 -18.67 11.05 -32.94
N GLY A 172 -17.92 11.02 -31.82
CA GLY A 172 -17.00 12.07 -31.42
C GLY A 172 -15.85 12.23 -32.41
N HIS A 173 -15.20 11.14 -32.84
CA HIS A 173 -14.12 11.22 -33.86
C HIS A 173 -14.60 11.74 -35.22
N LYS A 174 -15.87 11.51 -35.58
CA LYS A 174 -16.46 12.09 -36.79
C LYS A 174 -16.71 13.59 -36.67
N LYS A 175 -16.88 14.09 -35.44
CA LYS A 175 -17.20 15.50 -35.15
C LYS A 175 -15.95 16.33 -34.86
N TYR A 176 -15.01 15.78 -34.11
CA TYR A 176 -13.80 16.45 -33.63
C TYR A 176 -12.59 15.80 -34.28
N PHE A 177 -12.15 16.35 -35.41
CA PHE A 177 -10.96 15.90 -36.11
C PHE A 177 -10.37 17.03 -36.95
N LEU A 178 -9.08 16.92 -37.28
CA LEU A 178 -8.44 17.75 -38.29
C LEU A 178 -8.48 17.02 -39.63
N HIS A 179 -8.95 17.71 -40.67
CA HIS A 179 -8.94 17.13 -42.01
C HIS A 179 -7.48 16.90 -42.45
N PRO A 180 -7.16 15.82 -43.19
CA PRO A 180 -5.80 15.57 -43.66
C PRO A 180 -5.20 16.73 -44.46
N GLN A 181 -6.02 17.50 -45.19
CA GLN A 181 -5.60 18.68 -45.96
C GLN A 181 -5.52 19.97 -45.13
N SER A 182 -5.77 19.94 -43.82
CA SER A 182 -5.69 21.15 -42.97
C SER A 182 -4.30 21.79 -42.95
N HIS A 183 -3.23 21.04 -43.30
CA HIS A 183 -1.88 21.58 -43.44
C HIS A 183 -1.76 22.64 -44.56
N GLU A 184 -2.62 22.61 -45.58
CA GLU A 184 -2.64 23.61 -46.67
C GLU A 184 -3.15 24.98 -46.21
N LEU A 185 -3.80 25.02 -45.04
CA LEU A 185 -4.31 26.23 -44.40
C LEU A 185 -3.61 26.48 -43.07
N ASP A 186 -2.35 26.03 -42.93
CA ASP A 186 -1.52 26.16 -41.72
C ASP A 186 -2.25 25.71 -40.44
N PHE A 187 -3.16 24.72 -40.57
CA PHE A 187 -4.01 24.22 -39.49
C PHE A 187 -4.81 25.31 -38.76
N MET A 188 -5.22 26.39 -39.45
CA MET A 188 -6.01 27.48 -38.86
C MET A 188 -7.25 27.00 -38.08
N ASN A 189 -7.83 25.87 -38.46
CA ASN A 189 -8.98 25.25 -37.79
C ASN A 189 -8.67 24.65 -36.40
N LEU A 190 -7.41 24.62 -35.96
CA LEU A 190 -7.03 24.28 -34.58
C LEU A 190 -7.68 25.19 -33.55
N ASN A 191 -8.00 26.44 -33.91
CA ASN A 191 -8.72 27.34 -33.03
C ASN A 191 -10.02 26.71 -32.50
N LYS A 192 -10.79 26.03 -33.36
CA LYS A 192 -12.02 25.32 -32.97
C LYS A 192 -11.76 24.21 -31.96
N ALA A 193 -10.61 23.53 -32.05
CA ALA A 193 -10.22 22.52 -31.09
C ALA A 193 -9.93 23.14 -29.72
N PHE A 194 -9.24 24.29 -29.70
CA PHE A 194 -8.86 24.98 -28.47
C PHE A 194 -10.00 25.80 -27.83
N ASP A 195 -10.99 26.22 -28.62
CA ASP A 195 -12.20 26.90 -28.15
C ASP A 195 -13.16 25.93 -27.42
N ASP A 196 -13.05 24.61 -27.64
CA ASP A 196 -13.80 23.56 -26.93
C ASP A 196 -12.86 22.54 -26.26
N PRO A 197 -12.18 22.93 -25.16
CA PRO A 197 -11.20 22.08 -24.50
C PRO A 197 -11.79 20.83 -23.83
N LYS A 198 -13.13 20.69 -23.78
CA LYS A 198 -13.81 19.53 -23.18
C LYS A 198 -13.73 18.27 -24.03
N HIS A 199 -13.34 18.40 -25.29
CA HIS A 199 -13.25 17.31 -26.26
C HIS A 199 -11.87 17.26 -26.92
N ILE A 200 -10.85 17.84 -26.27
CA ILE A 200 -9.52 17.99 -26.85
C ILE A 200 -8.84 16.63 -27.06
N GLU A 201 -9.22 15.62 -26.28
CA GLU A 201 -8.75 14.24 -26.38
C GLU A 201 -9.03 13.62 -27.75
N TYR A 202 -10.15 13.96 -28.40
CA TYR A 202 -10.50 13.43 -29.74
C TYR A 202 -9.51 13.81 -30.85
N TYR A 203 -8.68 14.82 -30.62
CA TYR A 203 -7.61 15.22 -31.55
C TYR A 203 -6.32 14.42 -31.36
N ALA A 204 -6.26 13.56 -30.33
CA ALA A 204 -5.22 12.58 -30.17
C ALA A 204 -5.50 11.32 -31.01
N SER A 205 -4.56 10.38 -30.99
CA SER A 205 -4.75 9.08 -31.63
C SER A 205 -5.79 8.25 -30.86
N THR A 206 -6.50 7.34 -31.54
CA THR A 206 -7.47 6.42 -30.91
C THR A 206 -6.84 5.46 -29.90
N ASP A 207 -5.51 5.31 -29.93
CA ASP A 207 -4.73 4.54 -28.95
C ASP A 207 -4.08 5.42 -27.88
N TYR A 208 -4.47 6.70 -27.78
CA TYR A 208 -4.04 7.61 -26.73
C TYR A 208 -4.50 7.13 -25.35
N HIS A 209 -3.59 7.19 -24.39
CA HIS A 209 -3.87 6.90 -22.99
C HIS A 209 -3.26 8.01 -22.13
N PRO A 210 -4.06 8.71 -21.31
CA PRO A 210 -3.54 9.74 -20.43
C PRO A 210 -2.57 9.14 -19.40
N ASP A 211 -1.45 9.81 -19.18
CA ASP A 211 -0.53 9.48 -18.09
C ASP A 211 -0.90 10.26 -16.82
N TYR A 212 -1.72 9.63 -15.98
CA TYR A 212 -2.18 10.22 -14.71
C TYR A 212 -1.03 10.57 -13.76
N LEU A 213 0.11 9.89 -13.86
CA LEU A 213 1.27 10.21 -13.03
C LEU A 213 1.87 11.57 -13.42
N THR A 214 1.97 11.83 -14.73
CA THR A 214 2.40 13.14 -15.25
C THR A 214 1.43 14.25 -14.83
N LEU A 215 0.12 14.03 -14.94
CA LEU A 215 -0.89 14.99 -14.51
C LEU A 215 -0.83 15.26 -13.00
N PHE A 216 -0.71 14.21 -12.19
CA PHE A 216 -0.52 14.33 -10.75
C PHE A 216 0.72 15.17 -10.42
N PHE A 217 1.87 14.90 -11.04
CA PHE A 217 3.09 15.69 -10.82
C PHE A 217 2.93 17.15 -11.26
N TYR A 218 2.24 17.41 -12.36
CA TYR A 218 1.93 18.77 -12.80
C TYR A 218 1.08 19.51 -11.75
N LEU A 219 0.02 18.90 -11.26
CA LEU A 219 -0.86 19.50 -10.25
C LEU A 219 -0.13 19.76 -8.92
N MET A 220 0.73 18.83 -8.49
CA MET A 220 1.57 19.00 -7.31
C MET A 220 2.61 20.12 -7.49
N LYS A 221 3.33 20.15 -8.63
CA LYS A 221 4.37 21.15 -8.92
C LYS A 221 3.82 22.57 -9.09
N THR A 222 2.61 22.70 -9.60
CA THR A 222 1.92 24.00 -9.75
C THR A 222 1.24 24.45 -8.46
N GLY A 223 1.22 23.61 -7.42
CA GLY A 223 0.56 23.90 -6.15
C GLY A 223 -0.97 23.90 -6.20
N LYS A 224 -1.57 23.45 -7.32
CA LYS A 224 -3.01 23.26 -7.45
C LYS A 224 -3.53 22.13 -6.57
N LEU A 225 -2.71 21.09 -6.41
CA LEU A 225 -2.98 19.95 -5.53
C LEU A 225 -1.99 19.95 -4.38
N LYS A 226 -2.48 19.87 -3.14
CA LYS A 226 -1.66 19.89 -1.92
C LYS A 226 -2.00 18.70 -1.04
N PHE A 227 -0.98 17.98 -0.58
CA PHE A 227 -1.17 16.84 0.32
C PHE A 227 -1.68 17.29 1.68
N GLU A 228 -2.68 16.58 2.21
CA GLU A 228 -3.15 16.77 3.59
C GLU A 228 -2.73 15.60 4.49
N HIS A 229 -3.28 14.42 4.25
CA HIS A 229 -3.06 13.24 5.10
C HIS A 229 -3.34 11.92 4.37
N ILE A 230 -2.82 10.83 4.93
CA ILE A 230 -3.08 9.46 4.47
C ILE A 230 -4.32 8.92 5.19
N ASN A 231 -5.27 8.39 4.43
CA ASN A 231 -6.50 7.79 4.94
C ASN A 231 -6.29 6.32 5.30
N SER A 232 -5.67 5.56 4.39
CA SER A 232 -5.42 4.13 4.59
C SER A 232 -4.32 3.61 3.68
N VAL A 233 -3.74 2.47 4.08
CA VAL A 233 -2.75 1.73 3.31
C VAL A 233 -3.16 0.27 3.28
N LYS A 234 -3.12 -0.34 2.09
CA LYS A 234 -3.20 -1.79 1.90
C LYS A 234 -2.17 -2.24 0.88
N PHE A 235 -1.92 -3.54 0.81
CA PHE A 235 -0.98 -4.10 -0.16
C PHE A 235 -1.64 -5.14 -1.04
N HIS A 236 -1.22 -5.19 -2.29
CA HIS A 236 -1.69 -6.11 -3.31
C HIS A 236 -0.55 -7.04 -3.69
N PHE A 237 -0.74 -8.35 -3.57
CA PHE A 237 0.26 -9.35 -3.91
C PHE A 237 -0.17 -10.15 -5.13
N LEU A 238 0.70 -10.13 -6.14
CA LEU A 238 0.55 -10.85 -7.42
C LEU A 238 1.80 -11.70 -7.70
N GLN A 239 2.61 -12.03 -6.69
CA GLN A 239 3.82 -12.86 -6.86
C GLN A 239 3.50 -14.34 -7.11
N ILE A 240 2.37 -14.81 -6.60
CA ILE A 240 1.99 -16.23 -6.66
C ILE A 240 1.29 -16.52 -7.99
N PRO A 241 1.62 -17.60 -8.72
CA PRO A 241 0.91 -18.00 -9.92
C PRO A 241 -0.59 -18.19 -9.63
N HIS A 242 -1.45 -17.64 -10.50
CA HIS A 242 -2.91 -17.72 -10.41
C HIS A 242 -3.58 -17.19 -9.13
N TRP A 243 -2.85 -16.51 -8.26
CA TRP A 243 -3.40 -15.98 -7.01
C TRP A 243 -3.16 -14.48 -6.90
N TYR A 244 -4.18 -13.80 -6.41
CA TYR A 244 -4.17 -12.41 -5.96
C TYR A 244 -4.66 -12.37 -4.53
N PHE A 245 -3.96 -11.63 -3.67
CA PHE A 245 -4.46 -11.36 -2.32
C PHE A 245 -4.14 -9.93 -1.87
N GLU A 246 -4.98 -9.44 -0.96
CA GLU A 246 -4.81 -8.14 -0.34
C GLU A 246 -4.38 -8.30 1.10
N LEU A 247 -3.53 -7.39 1.57
CA LEU A 247 -3.08 -7.29 2.94
C LEU A 247 -3.59 -5.98 3.53
N SER A 248 -4.30 -6.07 4.65
CA SER A 248 -4.78 -4.90 5.40
C SER A 248 -4.35 -4.99 6.85
N PHE A 249 -4.23 -3.84 7.51
CA PHE A 249 -3.87 -3.77 8.93
C PHE A 249 -5.12 -3.78 9.80
N PHE A 250 -5.19 -4.73 10.74
CA PHE A 250 -6.29 -4.87 11.69
C PHE A 250 -5.80 -4.61 13.11
N ASN A 251 -6.18 -3.46 13.67
CA ASN A 251 -5.88 -3.12 15.06
C ASN A 251 -6.97 -3.66 15.99
N ARG A 252 -6.74 -4.84 16.58
CA ARG A 252 -7.66 -5.45 17.56
C ARG A 252 -6.90 -6.22 18.61
N ASN A 253 -7.45 -6.31 19.82
CA ASN A 253 -6.84 -7.00 20.95
C ASN A 253 -7.04 -8.53 20.88
N THR A 254 -6.61 -9.16 19.79
CA THR A 254 -6.65 -10.61 19.59
C THR A 254 -5.34 -11.10 18.97
N SER A 255 -5.08 -12.41 19.04
CA SER A 255 -3.89 -13.02 18.44
C SER A 255 -3.89 -13.00 16.90
N ASN A 256 -5.03 -12.77 16.27
CA ASN A 256 -5.17 -12.58 14.83
C ASN A 256 -5.32 -11.08 14.55
N SER A 257 -4.23 -10.32 14.65
CA SER A 257 -4.17 -8.87 14.48
C SER A 257 -2.93 -8.46 13.68
N GLY A 258 -2.85 -7.17 13.31
CA GLY A 258 -1.78 -6.64 12.46
C GLY A 258 -2.07 -6.84 10.98
N TRP A 259 -1.02 -7.04 10.18
CA TRP A 259 -1.14 -7.28 8.74
C TRP A 259 -1.66 -8.69 8.44
N LEU A 260 -2.85 -8.78 7.86
CA LEU A 260 -3.54 -10.03 7.54
C LEU A 260 -4.11 -10.01 6.13
N ILE A 261 -4.25 -11.20 5.55
CA ILE A 261 -4.90 -11.38 4.25
C ILE A 261 -6.39 -11.03 4.41
N SER A 262 -6.78 -9.90 3.82
CA SER A 262 -8.13 -9.36 3.88
C SER A 262 -8.96 -9.71 2.66
N ASN A 263 -8.33 -10.06 1.54
CA ASN A 263 -8.99 -10.53 0.32
C ASN A 263 -8.17 -11.62 -0.36
N LEU A 264 -8.83 -12.58 -1.00
CA LEU A 264 -8.18 -13.67 -1.74
C LEU A 264 -8.98 -13.97 -2.99
N LYS A 265 -8.32 -14.04 -4.14
CA LYS A 265 -8.93 -14.39 -5.43
C LYS A 265 -8.01 -15.30 -6.22
N TYR A 266 -8.60 -16.33 -6.81
CA TYR A 266 -7.96 -17.05 -7.91
C TYR A 266 -8.13 -16.21 -9.19
N VAL A 267 -7.05 -16.01 -9.94
CA VAL A 267 -7.02 -15.15 -11.11
C VAL A 267 -6.37 -15.86 -12.30
N SER A 268 -6.95 -15.71 -13.48
CA SER A 268 -6.33 -16.14 -14.72
C SER A 268 -5.09 -15.31 -15.05
N VAL A 269 -4.26 -15.79 -15.98
CA VAL A 269 -3.08 -15.04 -16.45
C VAL A 269 -3.48 -13.69 -17.05
N LYS A 270 -4.62 -13.65 -17.77
CA LYS A 270 -5.16 -12.43 -18.38
C LYS A 270 -5.61 -11.42 -17.33
N GLU A 271 -6.40 -11.84 -16.35
CA GLU A 271 -6.87 -10.95 -15.27
C GLU A 271 -5.70 -10.44 -14.43
N LYS A 272 -4.72 -11.29 -14.15
CA LYS A 272 -3.49 -10.91 -13.44
C LYS A 272 -2.71 -9.82 -14.21
N ALA A 273 -2.59 -9.96 -15.53
CA ALA A 273 -1.95 -8.95 -16.37
C ALA A 273 -2.74 -7.63 -16.36
N GLN A 274 -4.08 -7.69 -16.41
CA GLN A 274 -4.93 -6.50 -16.31
C GLN A 274 -4.76 -5.79 -14.96
N LEU A 275 -4.70 -6.51 -13.85
CA LEU A 275 -4.44 -5.94 -12.52
C LEU A 275 -3.06 -5.27 -12.44
N ILE A 276 -2.02 -5.92 -12.98
CA ILE A 276 -0.67 -5.36 -13.03
C ILE A 276 -0.64 -4.07 -13.85
N ASN A 277 -1.34 -4.04 -14.99
CA ASN A 277 -1.46 -2.87 -15.85
C ASN A 277 -2.27 -1.76 -15.18
N PHE A 278 -3.23 -2.08 -14.32
CA PHE A 278 -3.95 -1.06 -13.55
C PHE A 278 -3.04 -0.43 -12.48
N PHE A 279 -2.19 -1.21 -11.81
CA PHE A 279 -1.29 -0.69 -10.77
C PHE A 279 -0.04 0.04 -11.31
N ARG A 280 0.24 -0.06 -12.61
CA ARG A 280 1.38 0.58 -13.27
C ARG A 280 0.87 1.56 -14.33
N SER A 281 1.32 2.81 -14.30
CA SER A 281 1.06 3.75 -15.40
C SER A 281 1.63 3.19 -16.70
N CYS A 282 0.87 3.34 -17.79
CA CYS A 282 1.25 2.95 -19.14
C CYS A 282 2.58 3.57 -19.62
N SER A 283 3.04 4.66 -19.00
CA SER A 283 4.34 5.29 -19.30
C SER A 283 5.55 4.48 -18.82
N THR A 284 5.36 3.47 -17.96
CA THR A 284 6.44 2.59 -17.48
C THR A 284 6.53 1.31 -18.33
N LYS A 285 6.84 1.46 -19.62
CA LYS A 285 7.24 0.33 -20.48
C LYS A 285 8.74 0.09 -20.41
#